data_AF-A0A6F9DN62-F1
#
_entry.id   AF-A0A6F9DN62-F1
#
_cell.length_a   1.000
_cell.length_b   1.000
_cell.length_c   1.000
_cell.angle_alpha   90.00
_cell.angle_beta   90.00
_cell.angle_gamma   90.00
#
_symmetry.space_group_name_H-M   'P 1'
#
loop_
_entity.id
_entity.type
_entity.pdbx_description
1 polymer ?
#
loop_
_entity_poly.entity_id
_entity_poly.type
_entity_poly.pdbx_seq_one_letter_code
_entity_poly.pdbx_strand_id
1 'polypeptide(L)'
;MPTVAEDIAGYVSADCLVFSFVTGVCLSRLRQMIQHSNIAKMDFTWSLKNAQRAWCLGDDVITALKKEWIAELTCPLSSTSKEECPVWSSPKTLETAVYAALNMCPSLGVTVEETLELLNIVFLTKNDQTCGNTFTWQHFLDEESALFVEKGNLPVFDLFHVGTQDTPFTTFLQSKDENQTHQMLVKKFISIFNRYR
;
A
#
# COMPACT_ATOMS: atom_id res chain seq x y z
N MET A 1 9.88 -10.25 -22.05
CA MET A 1 9.46 -10.56 -20.66
C MET A 1 10.09 -11.84 -20.13
N PRO A 2 10.09 -12.99 -20.84
CA PRO A 2 10.70 -14.22 -20.33
C PRO A 2 12.18 -14.07 -19.99
N THR A 3 12.97 -13.51 -20.90
CA THR A 3 14.41 -13.28 -20.71
C THR A 3 14.71 -12.44 -19.46
N VAL A 4 14.05 -11.29 -19.31
CA VAL A 4 14.25 -10.42 -18.13
C VAL A 4 13.80 -11.10 -16.83
N ALA A 5 12.71 -11.88 -16.86
CA ALA A 5 12.24 -12.59 -15.67
C ALA A 5 13.20 -13.72 -15.26
N GLU A 6 13.76 -14.45 -16.22
CA GLU A 6 14.82 -15.44 -15.98
C GLU A 6 16.09 -14.79 -15.46
N ASP A 7 16.49 -13.64 -16.01
CA ASP A 7 17.70 -12.91 -15.62
C ASP A 7 17.64 -12.40 -14.17
N ILE A 8 16.45 -12.10 -13.65
CA ILE A 8 16.27 -11.59 -12.28
C ILE A 8 15.81 -12.66 -11.29
N ALA A 9 15.32 -13.81 -11.77
CA ALA A 9 14.86 -14.91 -10.93
C ALA A 9 16.02 -15.39 -10.02
N GLY A 10 15.75 -15.52 -8.72
CA GLY A 10 16.75 -15.93 -7.73
C GLY A 10 17.76 -14.84 -7.31
N TYR A 11 17.82 -13.69 -8.00
CA TYR A 11 18.62 -12.53 -7.59
C TYR A 11 17.83 -11.54 -6.73
N VAL A 12 16.50 -11.59 -6.80
CA VAL A 12 15.61 -10.77 -5.99
C VAL A 12 15.41 -11.46 -4.63
N SER A 13 15.71 -10.74 -3.53
CA SER A 13 15.47 -11.24 -2.17
C SER A 13 13.99 -11.58 -1.98
N ALA A 14 13.69 -12.64 -1.23
CA ALA A 14 12.32 -13.08 -0.94
C ALA A 14 11.44 -11.97 -0.31
N ASP A 15 12.06 -11.05 0.42
CA ASP A 15 11.35 -9.95 1.10
C ASP A 15 11.25 -8.68 0.23
N CYS A 16 11.91 -8.68 -0.94
CA CYS A 16 11.90 -7.53 -1.85
C CYS A 16 10.50 -7.35 -2.44
N LEU A 17 9.94 -6.14 -2.37
CA LEU A 17 8.66 -5.85 -3.01
C LEU A 17 8.86 -5.57 -4.50
N VAL A 18 8.23 -6.37 -5.36
CA VAL A 18 8.26 -6.19 -6.82
C VAL A 18 6.95 -5.57 -7.28
N PHE A 19 7.01 -4.37 -7.85
CA PHE A 19 5.85 -3.71 -8.43
C PHE A 19 5.71 -4.02 -9.93
N SER A 20 4.53 -4.50 -10.33
CA SER A 20 4.13 -4.59 -11.73
C SER A 20 3.17 -3.45 -12.07
N PHE A 21 3.63 -2.59 -12.99
CA PHE A 21 2.84 -1.50 -13.58
C PHE A 21 2.22 -1.87 -14.93
N VAL A 22 2.51 -3.07 -15.46
CA VAL A 22 2.21 -3.44 -16.84
C VAL A 22 1.01 -4.38 -16.90
N THR A 23 0.06 -4.08 -17.78
CA THR A 23 -1.20 -4.83 -17.95
C THR A 23 -1.08 -6.08 -18.82
N GLY A 24 0.02 -6.24 -19.56
CA GLY A 24 0.16 -7.29 -20.59
C GLY A 24 0.48 -8.70 -20.09
N VAL A 25 0.90 -8.86 -18.82
CA VAL A 25 1.20 -10.17 -18.23
C VAL A 25 0.37 -10.34 -16.97
N CYS A 26 -0.44 -11.40 -16.92
CA CYS A 26 -1.20 -11.74 -15.72
C CYS A 26 -0.26 -11.90 -14.53
N LEU A 27 -0.65 -11.37 -13.37
CA LEU A 27 0.18 -11.39 -12.16
C LEU A 27 0.56 -12.83 -11.73
N SER A 28 -0.33 -13.80 -11.95
CA SER A 28 -0.05 -15.23 -11.72
C SER A 28 1.09 -15.76 -12.58
N ARG A 29 1.11 -15.38 -13.86
CA ARG A 29 2.18 -15.74 -14.79
C ARG A 29 3.48 -15.04 -14.41
N LEU A 30 3.42 -13.77 -14.01
CA LEU A 30 4.59 -13.03 -13.56
C LEU A 30 5.22 -13.66 -12.31
N ARG A 31 4.40 -14.07 -11.33
CA ARG A 31 4.82 -14.84 -10.14
C ARG A 31 5.53 -16.13 -10.51
N GLN A 32 4.98 -16.89 -11.46
CA GLN A 32 5.62 -18.13 -11.93
C GLN A 32 6.95 -17.88 -12.63
N MET A 33 7.05 -16.82 -13.43
CA MET A 33 8.24 -16.50 -14.20
C MET A 33 9.40 -16.01 -13.33
N ILE A 34 9.12 -15.14 -12.34
CA ILE A 34 10.15 -14.60 -11.43
C ILE A 34 10.38 -15.52 -10.20
N GLN A 35 9.46 -16.48 -9.97
CA GLN A 35 9.45 -17.35 -8.79
C GLN A 35 9.42 -16.58 -7.46
N HIS A 36 8.64 -15.51 -7.43
CA HIS A 36 8.60 -14.56 -6.31
C HIS A 36 7.18 -14.30 -5.81
N SER A 37 6.96 -14.35 -4.51
CA SER A 37 5.63 -14.19 -3.89
C SER A 37 5.30 -12.74 -3.52
N ASN A 38 6.31 -11.91 -3.25
CA ASN A 38 6.14 -10.52 -2.83
C ASN A 38 5.97 -9.58 -4.04
N ILE A 39 5.03 -9.91 -4.93
CA ILE A 39 4.72 -9.13 -6.14
C ILE A 39 3.38 -8.42 -5.97
N ALA A 40 3.41 -7.10 -6.13
CA ALA A 40 2.25 -6.23 -6.12
C ALA A 40 1.91 -5.75 -7.53
N LYS A 41 0.63 -5.80 -7.90
CA LYS A 41 0.14 -5.14 -9.12
C LYS A 41 -0.44 -3.79 -8.74
N MET A 42 0.02 -2.74 -9.41
CA MET A 42 -0.55 -1.40 -9.25
C MET A 42 -1.70 -1.24 -10.25
N ASP A 43 -2.92 -1.06 -9.73
CA ASP A 43 -4.10 -0.82 -10.55
C ASP A 43 -4.43 0.67 -10.58
N PHE A 44 -4.39 1.23 -11.80
CA PHE A 44 -4.75 2.60 -12.09
C PHE A 44 -5.98 2.63 -13.00
N THR A 45 -6.88 3.56 -12.73
CA THR A 45 -8.02 3.84 -13.59
C THR A 45 -7.84 5.22 -14.20
N TRP A 46 -8.11 5.32 -15.49
CA TRP A 46 -8.08 6.58 -16.25
C TRP A 46 -9.50 7.00 -16.64
N SER A 47 -9.82 8.29 -16.53
CA SER A 47 -11.09 8.86 -16.99
C SER A 47 -10.90 9.71 -18.25
N LEU A 48 -11.45 9.24 -19.38
CA LEU A 48 -11.45 10.02 -20.63
C LEU A 48 -12.24 11.33 -20.49
N LYS A 49 -13.29 11.34 -19.65
CA LYS A 49 -14.09 12.55 -19.37
C LYS A 49 -13.26 13.68 -18.75
N ASN A 50 -12.21 13.31 -18.02
CA ASN A 50 -11.32 14.26 -17.34
C ASN A 50 -10.02 14.52 -18.09
N ALA A 51 -9.83 13.90 -19.26
CA ALA A 51 -8.56 13.98 -20.00
C ALA A 51 -8.20 15.41 -20.42
N GLN A 52 -9.18 16.29 -20.58
CA GLN A 52 -8.97 17.69 -20.96
C GLN A 52 -8.75 18.62 -19.77
N ARG A 53 -8.88 18.12 -18.53
CA ARG A 53 -8.58 18.94 -17.35
C ARG A 53 -7.09 19.20 -17.32
N ALA A 54 -6.71 20.48 -17.22
CA ALA A 54 -5.32 20.87 -17.11
C ALA A 54 -4.72 20.27 -15.84
N TRP A 55 -3.84 19.29 -15.99
CA TRP A 55 -3.15 18.64 -14.89
C TRP A 55 -1.67 18.99 -14.95
N CYS A 56 -1.22 19.89 -14.06
CA CYS A 56 0.19 20.24 -13.87
C CYS A 56 1.00 20.39 -15.17
N LEU A 57 0.41 20.99 -16.21
CA LEU A 57 1.03 21.12 -17.51
C LEU A 57 2.31 21.95 -17.38
N GLY A 58 3.46 21.33 -17.68
CA GLY A 58 4.78 21.97 -17.60
C GLY A 58 5.51 21.77 -16.27
N ASP A 59 4.88 21.16 -15.25
CA ASP A 59 5.60 20.72 -14.06
C ASP A 59 6.22 19.33 -14.31
N ASP A 60 7.40 19.08 -13.74
CA ASP A 60 7.86 17.70 -13.55
C ASP A 60 7.08 17.00 -12.43
N VAL A 61 7.19 15.67 -12.36
CA VAL A 61 6.44 14.83 -11.41
C VAL A 61 6.67 15.26 -9.96
N ILE A 62 7.90 15.64 -9.59
CA ILE A 62 8.24 16.02 -8.22
C ILE A 62 7.58 17.37 -7.90
N THR A 63 7.71 18.34 -8.79
CA THR A 63 7.09 19.66 -8.64
C THR A 63 5.56 19.57 -8.56
N ALA A 64 4.94 18.69 -9.35
CA ALA A 64 3.50 18.43 -9.28
C ALA A 64 3.10 17.82 -7.93
N LEU A 65 3.78 16.77 -7.46
CA LEU A 65 3.45 16.08 -6.20
C LEU A 65 3.66 16.94 -4.95
N LYS A 66 4.48 18.00 -5.01
CA LYS A 66 4.63 18.99 -3.92
C LYS A 66 3.39 19.86 -3.72
N LYS A 67 2.49 19.93 -4.70
CA LYS A 67 1.22 20.65 -4.62
C LYS A 67 0.23 19.80 -3.83
N GLU A 68 -0.23 20.30 -2.70
CA GLU A 68 -1.06 19.55 -1.75
C GLU A 68 -2.32 18.95 -2.41
N TRP A 69 -3.00 19.71 -3.25
CA TRP A 69 -4.17 19.24 -4.00
C TRP A 69 -3.85 18.09 -4.97
N ILE A 70 -2.63 18.01 -5.53
CA ILE A 70 -2.19 16.88 -6.35
C ILE A 70 -1.91 15.65 -5.48
N ALA A 71 -1.23 15.84 -4.35
CA ALA A 71 -0.97 14.77 -3.40
C ALA A 71 -2.29 14.19 -2.85
N GLU A 72 -3.28 15.04 -2.56
CA GLU A 72 -4.63 14.62 -2.18
C GLU A 72 -5.33 13.84 -3.30
N LEU A 73 -5.33 14.34 -4.53
CA LEU A 73 -5.97 13.67 -5.68
C LEU A 73 -5.33 12.32 -6.04
N THR A 74 -4.03 12.17 -5.79
CA THR A 74 -3.27 10.94 -6.10
C THR A 74 -3.27 9.93 -4.95
N CYS A 75 -3.73 10.34 -3.76
CA CYS A 75 -3.81 9.46 -2.60
C CYS A 75 -4.86 8.33 -2.83
N PRO A 76 -4.48 7.05 -2.67
CA PRO A 76 -5.39 5.92 -2.91
C PRO A 76 -6.67 5.92 -2.05
N LEU A 77 -6.63 6.58 -0.89
CA LEU A 77 -7.72 6.68 0.07
C LEU A 77 -8.46 8.01 0.09
N SER A 78 -8.02 9.00 -0.69
CA SER A 78 -8.66 10.32 -0.60
C SER A 78 -10.13 10.26 -1.03
N SER A 79 -10.95 10.97 -0.26
CA SER A 79 -12.36 11.21 -0.55
C SER A 79 -12.59 12.35 -1.53
N THR A 80 -11.54 13.09 -1.91
CA THR A 80 -11.60 14.05 -3.01
C THR A 80 -12.15 13.33 -4.23
N SER A 81 -13.17 13.92 -4.85
CA SER A 81 -13.94 13.34 -5.95
C SER A 81 -13.00 12.70 -6.96
N LYS A 82 -12.93 11.36 -6.96
CA LYS A 82 -12.16 10.58 -7.96
C LYS A 82 -12.59 10.95 -9.38
N GLU A 83 -13.81 11.44 -9.52
CA GLU A 83 -14.42 12.03 -10.70
C GLU A 83 -13.74 13.31 -11.21
N GLU A 84 -12.86 13.93 -10.43
CA GLU A 84 -12.09 15.11 -10.83
C GLU A 84 -10.66 14.78 -11.25
N CYS A 85 -10.18 13.59 -10.89
CA CYS A 85 -8.84 13.12 -11.21
C CYS A 85 -8.83 12.42 -12.58
N PRO A 86 -7.86 12.72 -13.47
CA PRO A 86 -7.69 11.97 -14.71
C PRO A 86 -7.20 10.55 -14.46
N VAL A 87 -6.38 10.34 -13.42
CA VAL A 87 -5.86 9.03 -13.01
C VAL A 87 -5.95 8.87 -11.50
N TRP A 88 -6.55 7.77 -11.04
CA TRP A 88 -6.51 7.40 -9.63
C TRP A 88 -6.09 5.95 -9.46
N SER A 89 -5.51 5.64 -8.30
CA SER A 89 -5.12 4.30 -7.92
C SER A 89 -6.22 3.62 -7.08
N SER A 90 -6.23 2.29 -7.11
CA SER A 90 -7.08 1.51 -6.21
C SER A 90 -6.61 1.63 -4.75
N PRO A 91 -7.51 1.70 -3.74
CA PRO A 91 -7.17 1.55 -2.33
C PRO A 91 -6.34 0.29 -2.04
N LYS A 92 -6.49 -0.76 -2.86
CA LYS A 92 -5.65 -1.98 -2.80
C LYS A 92 -4.16 -1.70 -2.91
N THR A 93 -3.77 -0.60 -3.55
CA THR A 93 -2.38 -0.15 -3.63
C THR A 93 -1.81 0.14 -2.25
N LEU A 94 -2.57 0.88 -1.42
CA LEU A 94 -2.15 1.18 -0.05
C LEU A 94 -2.16 -0.09 0.80
N GLU A 95 -3.22 -0.88 0.73
CA GLU A 95 -3.32 -2.15 1.44
C GLU A 95 -2.11 -3.04 1.15
N THR A 96 -1.79 -3.25 -0.13
CA THR A 96 -0.64 -4.06 -0.54
C THR A 96 0.68 -3.50 -0.01
N ALA A 97 0.84 -2.17 0.02
CA ALA A 97 2.04 -1.55 0.60
C ALA A 97 2.16 -1.79 2.12
N VAL A 98 1.05 -1.78 2.85
CA VAL A 98 1.02 -2.07 4.30
C VAL A 98 1.36 -3.55 4.56
N TYR A 99 0.75 -4.49 3.83
CA TYR A 99 1.08 -5.91 3.94
C TYR A 99 2.51 -6.23 3.48
N ALA A 100 3.03 -5.53 2.49
CA ALA A 100 4.42 -5.67 2.09
C ALA A 100 5.39 -5.23 3.19
N ALA A 101 5.08 -4.13 3.89
CA ALA A 101 5.85 -3.69 5.04
C ALA A 101 5.80 -4.72 6.19
N LEU A 102 4.62 -5.31 6.46
CA LEU A 102 4.48 -6.42 7.40
C LEU A 102 5.38 -7.61 7.05
N ASN A 103 5.40 -8.01 5.77
CA ASN A 103 6.21 -9.12 5.30
C ASN A 103 7.72 -8.89 5.44
N MET A 104 8.18 -7.63 5.55
CA MET A 104 9.59 -7.31 5.77
C MET A 104 10.01 -7.44 7.24
N CYS A 105 9.08 -7.29 8.19
CA CYS A 105 9.40 -7.30 9.62
C CYS A 105 10.10 -8.57 10.11
N PRO A 106 9.71 -9.80 9.69
CA PRO A 106 10.41 -11.03 10.08
C PRO A 106 11.90 -11.03 9.70
N SER A 107 12.26 -10.58 8.49
CA SER A 107 13.66 -10.58 8.06
C SER A 107 14.49 -9.46 8.66
N LEU A 108 13.83 -8.40 9.14
CA LEU A 108 14.44 -7.35 9.94
C LEU A 108 14.62 -7.74 11.42
N GLY A 109 14.15 -8.92 11.84
CA GLY A 109 14.29 -9.40 13.23
C GLY A 109 13.42 -8.65 14.24
N VAL A 110 12.35 -8.00 13.76
CA VAL A 110 11.40 -7.21 14.55
C VAL A 110 10.42 -8.15 15.27
N THR A 111 10.06 -7.86 16.52
CA THR A 111 9.05 -8.66 17.24
C THR A 111 7.61 -8.36 16.77
N VAL A 112 6.65 -9.16 17.26
CA VAL A 112 5.22 -8.94 17.02
C VAL A 112 4.78 -7.55 17.51
N GLU A 113 5.21 -7.15 18.70
CA GLU A 113 4.85 -5.88 19.31
C GLU A 113 5.48 -4.70 18.57
N GLU A 114 6.78 -4.81 18.27
CA GLU A 114 7.54 -3.80 17.54
C GLU A 114 7.00 -3.62 16.10
N THR A 115 6.46 -4.68 15.49
CA THR A 115 5.90 -4.62 14.14
C THR A 115 4.71 -3.67 14.05
N LEU A 116 3.74 -3.80 14.97
CA LEU A 116 2.61 -2.87 15.00
C LEU A 116 3.06 -1.44 15.32
N GLU A 117 4.01 -1.28 16.24
CA GLU A 117 4.57 0.04 16.56
C GLU A 117 5.19 0.70 15.32
N LEU A 118 6.04 -0.02 14.61
CA LEU A 118 6.66 0.44 13.37
C LEU A 118 5.62 0.81 12.31
N LEU A 119 4.61 -0.03 12.09
CA LEU A 119 3.55 0.29 11.13
C LEU A 119 2.79 1.56 11.52
N ASN A 120 2.46 1.73 12.80
CA ASN A 120 1.78 2.93 13.28
C ASN A 120 2.65 4.20 13.11
N ILE A 121 3.95 4.11 13.33
CA ILE A 121 4.90 5.21 13.10
C ILE A 121 4.97 5.53 11.59
N VAL A 122 5.15 4.51 10.77
CA VAL A 122 5.34 4.64 9.32
C VAL A 122 4.08 5.15 8.63
N PHE A 123 2.91 4.59 8.92
CA PHE A 123 1.68 4.86 8.18
C PHE A 123 0.74 5.86 8.85
N LEU A 124 0.76 5.99 10.19
CA LEU A 124 -0.15 6.89 10.91
C LEU A 124 0.56 8.13 11.51
N THR A 125 1.90 8.20 11.50
CA THR A 125 2.69 9.28 12.14
C THR A 125 2.45 9.37 13.65
N LYS A 126 2.32 8.22 14.33
CA LYS A 126 2.16 8.22 15.78
C LYS A 126 3.49 8.63 16.45
N ASN A 127 3.57 9.87 16.91
CA ASN A 127 4.67 10.36 17.75
C ASN A 127 4.26 10.53 19.22
N ASP A 128 2.97 10.46 19.55
CA ASP A 128 2.47 10.60 20.92
C ASP A 128 1.38 9.57 21.25
N GLN A 129 1.41 9.09 22.49
CA GLN A 129 0.60 7.98 23.04
C GLN A 129 -0.90 8.30 23.24
N THR A 130 -1.39 9.45 22.79
CA THR A 130 -2.71 9.99 23.19
C THR A 130 -3.87 9.71 22.23
N CYS A 131 -3.63 9.06 21.07
CA CYS A 131 -4.70 8.70 20.14
C CYS A 131 -4.92 7.18 20.11
N GLY A 132 -6.13 6.73 20.49
CA GLY A 132 -6.55 5.33 20.48
C GLY A 132 -6.74 4.71 19.09
N ASN A 133 -6.50 5.48 18.02
CA ASN A 133 -6.67 5.05 16.63
C ASN A 133 -5.34 4.53 16.11
N THR A 134 -5.04 3.27 16.41
CA THR A 134 -3.85 2.57 15.94
C THR A 134 -4.20 1.27 15.27
N PHE A 135 -3.31 0.82 14.40
CA PHE A 135 -3.35 -0.53 13.90
C PHE A 135 -3.22 -1.54 15.03
N THR A 136 -4.17 -2.48 15.05
CA THR A 136 -4.17 -3.71 15.83
C THR A 136 -4.12 -4.90 14.86
N TRP A 137 -3.82 -6.09 15.38
CA TRP A 137 -3.81 -7.31 14.56
C TRP A 137 -5.16 -7.65 13.94
N GLN A 138 -6.27 -7.23 14.54
CA GLN A 138 -7.63 -7.43 14.01
C GLN A 138 -7.87 -6.69 12.68
N HIS A 139 -7.08 -5.66 12.38
CA HIS A 139 -7.15 -5.01 11.06
C HIS A 139 -6.51 -5.83 9.95
N PHE A 140 -5.68 -6.82 10.27
CA PHE A 140 -4.92 -7.60 9.28
C PHE A 140 -5.31 -9.09 9.26
N LEU A 141 -5.87 -9.59 10.36
CA LEU A 141 -6.09 -11.01 10.60
C LEU A 141 -7.53 -11.25 11.05
N ASP A 142 -8.05 -12.41 10.68
CA ASP A 142 -9.23 -12.98 11.35
C ASP A 142 -8.89 -13.41 12.79
N GLU A 143 -9.93 -13.70 13.58
CA GLU A 143 -9.79 -14.06 15.00
C GLU A 143 -8.92 -15.31 15.21
N GLU A 144 -9.01 -16.31 14.34
CA GLU A 144 -8.24 -17.55 14.46
C GLU A 144 -6.75 -17.30 14.21
N SER A 145 -6.44 -16.53 13.18
CA SER A 145 -5.07 -16.14 12.79
C SER A 145 -4.42 -15.22 13.83
N ALA A 146 -5.20 -14.35 14.49
CA ALA A 146 -4.71 -13.48 15.56
C ALA A 146 -4.12 -14.28 16.74
N LEU A 147 -4.70 -15.44 17.08
CA LEU A 147 -4.21 -16.31 18.16
C LEU A 147 -2.81 -16.89 17.89
N PHE A 148 -2.40 -17.01 16.62
CA PHE A 148 -1.04 -17.45 16.27
C PHE A 148 -0.01 -16.36 16.51
N VAL A 149 -0.41 -15.10 16.34
CA VAL A 149 0.43 -13.92 16.58
C VAL A 149 0.65 -13.68 18.06
N GLU A 150 -0.36 -13.93 18.90
CA GLU A 150 -0.23 -13.89 20.37
C GLU A 150 0.83 -14.89 20.90
N LYS A 151 1.15 -15.92 20.12
CA LYS A 151 2.22 -16.89 20.44
C LYS A 151 3.61 -16.44 19.98
N GLY A 152 3.75 -15.20 19.49
CA GLY A 152 5.01 -14.60 19.05
C GLY A 152 5.39 -14.87 17.59
N ASN A 153 4.49 -15.42 16.77
CA ASN A 153 4.77 -15.70 15.37
C ASN A 153 4.30 -14.55 14.49
N LEU A 154 5.21 -13.90 13.77
CA LEU A 154 4.83 -12.90 12.79
C LEU A 154 4.19 -13.56 11.56
N PRO A 155 3.04 -13.05 11.08
CA PRO A 155 2.40 -13.57 9.89
C PRO A 155 3.17 -13.16 8.63
N VAL A 156 3.11 -14.01 7.61
CA VAL A 156 3.59 -13.71 6.26
C VAL A 156 2.41 -13.85 5.30
N PHE A 157 2.17 -12.80 4.52
CA PHE A 157 0.99 -12.68 3.66
C PHE A 157 1.34 -12.90 2.20
N ASP A 158 0.46 -13.58 1.47
CA ASP A 158 0.55 -13.67 0.01
C ASP A 158 0.06 -12.36 -0.61
N LEU A 159 0.98 -11.51 -1.09
CA LEU A 159 0.62 -10.23 -1.70
C LEU A 159 -0.22 -10.37 -2.97
N PHE A 160 -0.12 -11.52 -3.67
CA PHE A 160 -1.01 -11.79 -4.79
C PHE A 160 -2.46 -11.86 -4.30
N HIS A 161 -2.70 -12.54 -3.18
CA HIS A 161 -4.03 -12.66 -2.58
C HIS A 161 -4.52 -11.29 -2.09
N VAL A 162 -3.68 -10.56 -1.35
CA VAL A 162 -3.98 -9.20 -0.85
C VAL A 162 -4.42 -8.26 -1.97
N GLY A 163 -3.72 -8.31 -3.11
CA GLY A 163 -4.01 -7.45 -4.26
C GLY A 163 -5.25 -7.86 -5.07
N THR A 164 -5.76 -9.09 -4.90
CA THR A 164 -6.85 -9.64 -5.75
C THR A 164 -8.12 -10.00 -5.00
N GLN A 165 -8.06 -10.16 -3.67
CA GLN A 165 -9.18 -10.55 -2.82
C GLN A 165 -9.34 -9.61 -1.64
N ASP A 166 -10.54 -9.53 -1.07
CA ASP A 166 -10.79 -8.72 0.11
C ASP A 166 -10.14 -9.35 1.34
N THR A 167 -9.50 -8.51 2.16
CA THR A 167 -8.87 -8.90 3.43
C THR A 167 -9.56 -8.17 4.59
N PRO A 168 -9.28 -8.53 5.86
CA PRO A 168 -9.74 -7.74 7.01
C PRO A 168 -9.39 -6.25 6.88
N PHE A 169 -8.22 -5.95 6.30
CA PHE A 169 -7.78 -4.57 6.07
C PHE A 169 -8.61 -3.88 4.98
N THR A 170 -9.09 -4.61 3.98
CA THR A 170 -10.02 -4.06 2.98
C THR A 170 -11.30 -3.58 3.65
N THR A 171 -11.89 -4.39 4.53
CA THR A 171 -13.09 -4.04 5.29
C THR A 171 -12.83 -2.82 6.18
N PHE A 172 -11.68 -2.79 6.87
CA PHE A 172 -11.23 -1.65 7.65
C PHE A 172 -11.13 -0.37 6.81
N LEU A 173 -10.54 -0.43 5.60
CA LEU A 173 -10.43 0.72 4.69
C LEU A 173 -11.79 1.21 4.15
N GLN A 174 -12.81 0.35 4.13
CA GLN A 174 -14.16 0.70 3.68
C GLN A 174 -15.08 1.15 4.83
N SER A 175 -14.69 0.87 6.08
CA SER A 175 -15.48 1.19 7.27
C SER A 175 -15.58 2.69 7.50
N LYS A 176 -16.81 3.20 7.68
CA LYS A 176 -17.04 4.61 8.03
C LYS A 176 -16.67 4.92 9.49
N ASP A 177 -16.66 3.90 10.34
CA ASP A 177 -16.37 4.05 11.76
C ASP A 177 -14.87 4.36 11.99
N GLU A 178 -14.02 4.04 11.02
CA GLU A 178 -12.56 4.21 11.06
C GLU A 178 -12.07 5.53 10.42
N ASN A 179 -12.98 6.49 10.22
CA ASN A 179 -12.70 7.75 9.52
C ASN A 179 -11.50 8.52 10.09
N GLN A 180 -11.26 8.47 11.40
CA GLN A 180 -10.11 9.14 12.00
C GLN A 180 -8.79 8.49 11.57
N THR A 181 -8.72 7.16 11.58
CA THR A 181 -7.54 6.41 11.12
C THR A 181 -7.31 6.62 9.63
N HIS A 182 -8.37 6.66 8.82
CA HIS A 182 -8.29 6.97 7.39
C HIS A 182 -7.72 8.36 7.13
N GLN A 183 -8.17 9.37 7.88
CA GLN A 183 -7.62 10.73 7.78
C GLN A 183 -6.14 10.77 8.17
N MET A 184 -5.71 9.97 9.13
CA MET A 184 -4.28 9.85 9.49
C MET A 184 -3.46 9.25 8.34
N LEU A 185 -3.98 8.22 7.66
CA LEU A 185 -3.33 7.64 6.48
C LEU A 185 -3.20 8.64 5.33
N VAL A 186 -4.27 9.39 5.04
CA VAL A 186 -4.28 10.43 3.99
C VAL A 186 -3.28 11.54 4.36
N LYS A 187 -3.31 12.05 5.59
CA LYS A 187 -2.37 13.07 6.08
C LYS A 187 -0.93 12.57 6.00
N LYS A 188 -0.67 11.32 6.38
CA LYS A 188 0.67 10.73 6.26
C LYS A 188 1.13 10.73 4.81
N PHE A 189 0.29 10.24 3.90
CA PHE A 189 0.61 10.19 2.48
C PHE A 189 0.98 11.57 1.94
N ILE A 190 0.17 12.59 2.20
CA ILE A 190 0.42 13.97 1.76
C ILE A 190 1.72 14.51 2.39
N SER A 191 1.97 14.20 3.67
CA SER A 191 3.16 14.68 4.38
C SER A 191 4.48 14.22 3.77
N ILE A 192 4.49 13.05 3.09
CA ILE A 192 5.68 12.53 2.40
C ILE A 192 6.18 13.54 1.36
N PHE A 193 5.27 14.14 0.59
CA PHE A 193 5.62 15.08 -0.46
C PHE A 193 5.94 16.48 0.05
N ASN A 194 5.42 16.84 1.23
CA ASN A 194 5.73 18.12 1.88
C ASN A 194 7.14 18.18 2.48
N ARG A 195 7.74 17.03 2.82
CA ARG A 195 9.09 16.95 3.42
C ARG A 195 10.22 17.36 2.46
N TYR A 196 9.97 17.44 1.17
CA TYR A 196 10.95 17.78 0.15
C TYR A 196 10.87 19.24 -0.31
N ARG A 197 10.19 20.11 0.45
CA ARG A 197 10.12 21.56 0.17
C ARG A 197 11.42 22.28 0.52
#